data_AF-A0A9P7J935-F1
#
_entry.id   AF-A0A9P7J935-F1
#
_cell.length_a   1.000
_cell.length_b   1.000
_cell.length_c   1.000
_cell.angle_alpha   90.00
_cell.angle_beta   90.00
_cell.angle_gamma   90.00
#
_symmetry.space_group_name_H-M   'P 1'
#
loop_
_entity.id
_entity.type
_entity.pdbx_description
1 polymer ?
#
loop_
_entity_poly.entity_id
_entity_poly.type
_entity_poly.pdbx_seq_one_letter_code
_entity_poly.pdbx_strand_id
1 'polypeptide(L)'
;MSTFSYNGDGEPDSFSLAELQSVVDLYFLTSCKLEKLAEGGYHKVYDILRSDDTPLDAVVQVAAPAFPKHKLDLEVSTCKMIAAFTNIPVPQIYAWNSDVSNPVGAEYMILDKIKGMPASYDWDNLSEEVKKTVVSQVACYFLEMFSLQFESSGSLYLSPLSPQFLIGPIISTPFYCALASVNT
;
A
#
# COMPACT_ATOMS: atom_id res chain seq x y z
N MET A 1 -5.73 21.83 2.12
CA MET A 1 -4.48 21.64 1.36
C MET A 1 -3.72 20.53 2.07
N SER A 2 -3.64 19.34 1.48
CA SER A 2 -2.89 18.23 2.09
C SER A 2 -1.39 18.52 1.97
N THR A 3 -0.71 18.74 3.11
CA THR A 3 0.73 18.99 3.18
C THR A 3 1.48 17.67 3.19
N PHE A 4 1.65 17.09 2.01
CA PHE A 4 2.81 16.24 1.72
C PHE A 4 3.71 17.03 0.77
N SER A 5 4.71 17.72 1.31
CA SER A 5 5.76 18.36 0.51
C SER A 5 6.94 17.40 0.37
N TYR A 6 7.15 16.90 -0.84
CA TYR A 6 8.46 16.41 -1.29
C TYR A 6 8.98 17.40 -2.33
N ASN A 7 10.23 17.85 -2.14
CA ASN A 7 10.89 18.82 -3.01
C ASN A 7 10.92 18.29 -4.44
N GLY A 8 10.25 19.00 -5.33
CA GLY A 8 10.01 18.63 -6.71
C GLY A 8 11.21 18.81 -7.60
N ASP A 9 12.26 18.03 -7.36
CA ASP A 9 13.32 17.78 -8.34
C ASP A 9 13.29 16.29 -8.68
N GLY A 10 12.17 15.85 -9.24
CA GLY A 10 11.94 14.45 -9.59
C GLY A 10 12.84 14.05 -10.76
N GLU A 11 13.72 13.09 -10.52
CA GLU A 11 14.24 12.23 -11.59
C GLU A 11 13.06 11.75 -12.47
N PRO A 12 13.21 11.72 -13.80
CA PRO A 12 12.14 11.30 -14.69
C PRO A 12 11.60 9.93 -14.27
N ASP A 13 10.27 9.79 -14.29
CA ASP A 13 9.60 8.54 -13.92
C ASP A 13 10.20 7.39 -14.74
N SER A 14 10.69 6.35 -14.05
CA SER A 14 11.30 5.18 -14.69
C SER A 14 10.28 4.24 -15.35
N PHE A 15 9.00 4.63 -15.40
CA PHE A 15 7.88 3.80 -15.85
C PHE A 15 6.98 4.56 -16.82
N SER A 16 6.21 3.83 -17.63
CA SER A 16 5.30 4.39 -18.63
C SER A 16 3.92 4.69 -18.04
N LEU A 17 3.59 5.98 -17.90
CA LEU A 17 2.26 6.41 -17.45
C LEU A 17 1.15 6.03 -18.44
N ALA A 18 1.44 6.00 -19.74
CA ALA A 18 0.47 5.63 -20.78
C ALA A 18 0.10 4.13 -20.70
N GLU A 19 1.09 3.27 -20.44
CA GLU A 19 0.84 1.84 -20.23
C GLU A 19 0.10 1.61 -18.90
N LEU A 20 0.44 2.37 -17.85
CA LEU A 20 -0.28 2.33 -16.58
C LEU A 20 -1.76 2.72 -16.75
N GLN A 21 -2.03 3.76 -17.53
CA GLN A 21 -3.39 4.17 -17.86
C GLN A 21 -4.11 3.07 -18.66
N SER A 22 -3.43 2.43 -19.62
CA SER A 22 -4.00 1.31 -20.38
C SER A 22 -4.38 0.11 -19.49
N VAL A 23 -3.56 -0.20 -18.48
CA VAL A 23 -3.86 -1.22 -17.47
C VAL A 23 -5.12 -0.86 -16.67
N VAL A 24 -5.22 0.40 -16.24
CA VAL A 24 -6.38 0.89 -15.46
C VAL A 24 -7.64 0.90 -16.31
N ASP A 25 -7.56 1.35 -17.56
CA ASP A 25 -8.67 1.34 -18.51
C ASP A 25 -9.21 -0.08 -18.73
N LEU A 26 -8.29 -1.04 -18.89
CA LEU A 26 -8.63 -2.45 -19.04
C LEU A 26 -9.30 -3.02 -17.78
N TYR A 27 -8.83 -2.66 -16.59
CA TYR A 27 -9.41 -3.15 -15.34
C TYR A 27 -10.84 -2.64 -15.13
N PHE A 28 -11.08 -1.34 -15.35
CA PHE A 28 -12.40 -0.73 -15.14
C PHE A 28 -13.32 -0.79 -16.37
N LEU A 29 -12.83 -1.32 -17.50
CA LEU A 29 -13.55 -1.42 -18.77
C LEU A 29 -14.10 -0.06 -19.25
N THR A 30 -13.35 1.02 -19.01
CA THR A 30 -13.70 2.40 -19.39
C THR A 30 -12.44 3.24 -19.57
N SER A 31 -12.51 4.30 -20.36
CA SER A 31 -11.42 5.27 -20.48
C SER A 31 -11.27 6.06 -19.18
N CYS A 32 -10.11 5.95 -18.54
CA CYS A 32 -9.74 6.59 -17.29
C CYS A 32 -8.68 7.67 -17.50
N LYS A 33 -8.52 8.50 -16.47
CA LYS A 33 -7.48 9.51 -16.34
C LYS A 33 -6.79 9.29 -15.00
N LEU A 34 -5.46 9.38 -15.00
CA LEU A 34 -4.64 9.27 -13.81
C LEU A 34 -4.20 10.66 -13.37
N GLU A 35 -4.54 11.04 -12.14
CA GLU A 35 -4.09 12.29 -11.53
C GLU A 35 -3.15 11.99 -10.37
N LYS A 36 -1.95 12.57 -10.36
CA LYS A 36 -0.99 12.34 -9.27
C LYS A 36 -1.58 12.84 -7.95
N LEU A 37 -1.75 11.93 -7.00
CA LEU A 37 -2.36 12.21 -5.70
C LEU A 37 -1.29 12.44 -4.61
N ALA A 38 -0.28 11.59 -4.58
CA ALA A 38 0.79 11.64 -3.59
C ALA A 38 2.05 10.93 -4.09
N GLU A 39 3.18 11.21 -3.46
CA GLU A 39 4.44 10.49 -3.64
C GLU A 39 5.17 10.44 -2.30
N GLY A 40 5.73 9.27 -1.99
CA GLY A 40 6.67 9.07 -0.89
C GLY A 40 7.86 8.25 -1.34
N GLY A 41 8.77 7.93 -0.43
CA GLY A 41 10.01 7.20 -0.76
C GLY A 41 9.83 5.77 -1.30
N TYR A 42 8.61 5.23 -1.25
CA TYR A 42 8.32 3.85 -1.63
C TYR A 42 7.30 3.72 -2.75
N HIS A 43 6.37 4.68 -2.88
CA HIS A 43 5.23 4.59 -3.79
C HIS A 43 4.88 5.96 -4.35
N LYS A 44 4.56 5.99 -5.65
CA LYS A 44 3.82 7.07 -6.31
C LYS A 44 2.35 6.65 -6.40
N VAL A 45 1.44 7.54 -6.03
CA VAL A 45 0.00 7.25 -5.96
C VAL A 45 -0.73 8.17 -6.92
N TYR A 46 -1.57 7.57 -7.77
CA TYR A 46 -2.44 8.28 -8.70
C TYR A 46 -3.90 7.99 -8.37
N ASP A 47 -4.71 9.03 -8.33
CA ASP A 47 -6.16 8.95 -8.29
C ASP A 47 -6.67 8.48 -9.65
N ILE A 48 -7.71 7.65 -9.64
CA ILE A 48 -8.32 7.12 -10.86
C ILE A 48 -9.67 7.79 -11.08
N LEU A 49 -9.73 8.58 -12.15
CA LEU A 49 -10.93 9.26 -12.60
C LEU A 49 -11.41 8.64 -13.91
N ARG A 50 -12.71 8.70 -14.17
CA ARG A 50 -13.24 8.52 -15.52
C ARG A 50 -12.80 9.70 -16.40
N SER A 51 -12.93 9.56 -17.72
CA SER A 51 -12.60 10.63 -18.67
C SER A 51 -13.45 11.90 -18.51
N ASP A 52 -14.59 11.82 -17.81
CA ASP A 52 -15.43 12.97 -17.44
C ASP A 52 -15.10 13.55 -16.05
N ASP A 53 -13.92 13.22 -15.51
CA ASP A 53 -13.42 13.58 -14.18
C ASP A 53 -14.25 13.00 -13.01
N THR A 54 -15.18 12.06 -13.25
CA THR A 54 -15.90 11.37 -12.17
C THR A 54 -14.95 10.43 -11.41
N PRO A 55 -14.84 10.53 -10.07
CA PRO A 55 -14.01 9.63 -9.28
C PRO A 55 -14.50 8.18 -9.35
N LEU A 56 -13.57 7.23 -9.46
CA LEU A 56 -13.85 5.80 -9.33
C LEU A 56 -13.69 5.27 -7.89
N ASP A 57 -13.36 6.15 -6.94
CA ASP A 57 -13.03 5.78 -5.56
C ASP A 57 -11.92 4.71 -5.46
N ALA A 58 -10.98 4.74 -6.41
CA ALA A 58 -9.83 3.86 -6.50
C ALA A 58 -8.54 4.64 -6.79
N VAL A 59 -7.42 4.09 -6.37
CA VAL A 59 -6.08 4.60 -6.67
C VAL A 59 -5.23 3.52 -7.32
N VAL A 60 -4.23 3.94 -8.08
CA VAL A 60 -3.13 3.07 -8.50
C VAL A 60 -1.85 3.52 -7.83
N GLN A 61 -1.16 2.58 -7.17
CA GLN A 61 0.13 2.79 -6.55
C GLN A 61 1.22 2.13 -7.39
N VAL A 62 2.29 2.87 -7.64
CA VAL A 62 3.47 2.41 -8.40
C VAL A 62 4.65 2.38 -7.44
N ALA A 63 5.26 1.21 -7.28
CA ALA A 63 6.38 1.04 -6.35
C ALA A 63 7.65 1.67 -6.92
N ALA A 64 8.42 2.33 -6.05
CA ALA A 64 9.73 2.83 -6.41
C ALA A 64 10.71 1.66 -6.67
N PRO A 65 11.61 1.77 -7.66
CA PRO A 65 12.55 0.70 -8.04
C PRO A 65 13.66 0.43 -7.00
N ALA A 66 13.59 1.07 -5.83
CA ALA A 66 14.62 1.07 -4.81
C ALA A 66 14.68 -0.19 -3.93
N PHE A 67 13.75 -1.15 -4.11
CA PHE A 67 13.62 -2.31 -3.23
C PHE A 67 13.76 -3.65 -3.97
N PRO A 68 14.17 -4.72 -3.27
CA PRO A 68 14.28 -6.04 -3.87
C PRO A 68 12.95 -6.49 -4.47
N LYS A 69 13.06 -7.28 -5.54
CA LYS A 69 11.93 -8.00 -6.16
C LYS A 69 11.06 -8.65 -5.08
N HIS A 70 9.75 -8.70 -5.32
CA HIS A 70 8.72 -9.30 -4.45
C HIS A 70 8.24 -8.44 -3.27
N LYS A 71 8.73 -7.21 -3.10
CA LYS A 71 8.21 -6.33 -2.05
C LYS A 71 6.71 -6.07 -2.22
N LEU A 72 6.24 -5.76 -3.42
CA LEU A 72 4.82 -5.54 -3.67
C LEU A 72 3.99 -6.80 -3.37
N ASP A 73 4.48 -7.99 -3.72
CA ASP A 73 3.80 -9.24 -3.40
C ASP A 73 3.63 -9.44 -1.88
N LEU A 74 4.61 -9.03 -1.07
CA LEU A 74 4.50 -9.08 0.39
C LEU A 74 3.46 -8.08 0.93
N GLU A 75 3.42 -6.86 0.38
CA GLU A 75 2.43 -5.86 0.77
C GLU A 75 1.01 -6.36 0.45
N VAL A 76 0.81 -6.91 -0.75
CA VAL A 76 -0.46 -7.51 -1.17
C VAL A 76 -0.84 -8.69 -0.29
N SER A 77 0.11 -9.60 -0.03
CA SER A 77 -0.11 -10.79 0.81
C SER A 77 -0.53 -10.40 2.23
N THR A 78 0.17 -9.43 2.82
CA THR A 78 -0.12 -8.94 4.18
C THR A 78 -1.50 -8.29 4.25
N CYS A 79 -1.83 -7.42 3.29
CA CYS A 79 -3.13 -6.75 3.25
C CYS A 79 -4.28 -7.76 3.09
N LYS A 80 -4.14 -8.73 2.17
CA LYS A 80 -5.14 -9.79 1.96
C LYS A 80 -5.33 -10.67 3.20
N MET A 81 -4.26 -10.97 3.94
CA MET A 81 -4.34 -11.74 5.18
C MET A 81 -5.10 -10.97 6.27
N ILE A 82 -4.78 -9.68 6.46
CA ILE A 82 -5.48 -8.83 7.43
C ILE A 82 -6.97 -8.76 7.08
N ALA A 83 -7.31 -8.53 5.81
CA ALA A 83 -8.69 -8.52 5.34
C ALA A 83 -9.44 -9.84 5.56
N ALA A 84 -8.74 -10.97 5.46
CA ALA A 84 -9.35 -12.30 5.58
C ALA A 84 -9.56 -12.76 7.03
N PHE A 85 -8.69 -12.33 7.96
CA PHE A 85 -8.66 -12.87 9.33
C PHE A 85 -8.92 -11.85 10.43
N THR A 86 -9.17 -10.59 10.10
CA THR A 86 -9.48 -9.54 11.08
C THR A 86 -10.66 -8.69 10.62
N ASN A 87 -11.19 -7.85 11.50
CA ASN A 87 -12.20 -6.85 11.14
C ASN A 87 -11.58 -5.48 10.84
N ILE A 88 -10.25 -5.41 10.72
CA ILE A 88 -9.54 -4.17 10.47
C ILE A 88 -9.89 -3.71 9.04
N PRO A 89 -10.40 -2.48 8.87
CA PRO A 89 -10.69 -1.94 7.56
C PRO A 89 -9.38 -1.66 6.83
N VAL A 90 -9.04 -2.51 5.86
CA VAL A 90 -7.92 -2.32 4.94
C VAL A 90 -8.45 -2.10 3.52
N PRO A 91 -7.72 -1.37 2.66
CA PRO A 91 -8.13 -1.17 1.27
C PRO A 91 -8.28 -2.49 0.53
N GLN A 92 -9.37 -2.64 -0.23
CA GLN A 92 -9.50 -3.78 -1.12
C GLN A 92 -8.50 -3.65 -2.27
N ILE A 93 -7.67 -4.69 -2.45
CA ILE A 93 -6.73 -4.78 -3.58
C ILE A 93 -7.44 -5.45 -4.75
N TYR A 94 -7.52 -4.71 -5.86
CA TYR A 94 -8.22 -5.06 -7.08
C TYR A 94 -7.36 -5.85 -8.05
N ALA A 95 -6.18 -5.33 -8.33
CA ALA A 95 -5.20 -5.94 -9.24
C ALA A 95 -3.80 -5.50 -8.84
N TRP A 96 -2.78 -6.30 -9.15
CA TRP A 96 -1.39 -5.92 -8.99
C TRP A 96 -0.50 -6.67 -9.97
N ASN A 97 0.69 -6.14 -10.23
CA ASN A 97 1.73 -6.80 -10.98
C ASN A 97 3.09 -6.44 -10.37
N SER A 98 3.81 -7.45 -9.89
CA SER A 98 5.15 -7.32 -9.28
C SER A 98 6.29 -7.60 -10.26
N ASP A 99 5.99 -7.95 -11.52
CA ASP A 99 7.02 -8.18 -12.53
C ASP A 99 7.31 -6.89 -13.29
N VAL A 100 8.44 -6.25 -13.01
CA VAL A 100 8.89 -5.02 -13.69
C VAL A 100 9.10 -5.17 -15.20
N SER A 101 9.11 -6.38 -15.76
CA SER A 101 9.15 -6.60 -17.21
C SER A 101 7.80 -6.35 -17.90
N ASN A 102 6.74 -6.08 -17.13
CA ASN A 102 5.45 -5.67 -17.67
C ASN A 102 5.54 -4.34 -18.45
N PRO A 103 4.59 -4.04 -19.36
CA PRO A 103 4.65 -2.85 -20.21
C PRO A 103 4.78 -1.51 -19.47
N VAL A 104 4.30 -1.41 -18.22
CA VAL A 104 4.47 -0.21 -17.38
C VAL A 104 5.95 0.00 -17.02
N GLY A 105 6.74 -1.07 -16.88
CA GLY A 105 8.15 -0.99 -16.46
C GLY A 105 8.34 -0.81 -14.95
N ALA A 106 7.30 -1.01 -14.14
CA ALA A 106 7.33 -0.92 -12.69
C ALA A 106 6.32 -1.86 -12.02
N GLU A 107 6.55 -2.16 -10.74
CA GLU A 107 5.57 -2.85 -9.91
C GLU A 107 4.40 -1.90 -9.61
N TYR A 108 3.16 -2.37 -9.70
CA TYR A 108 1.98 -1.54 -9.41
C TYR A 108 0.83 -2.34 -8.79
N MET A 109 -0.05 -1.65 -8.06
CA MET A 109 -1.32 -2.19 -7.60
C MET A 109 -2.46 -1.18 -7.70
N ILE A 110 -3.65 -1.68 -8.03
CA ILE A 110 -4.92 -0.95 -8.04
C ILE A 110 -5.67 -1.34 -6.77
N LEU A 111 -6.18 -0.37 -6.02
CA LEU A 111 -6.86 -0.58 -4.74
C LEU A 111 -7.86 0.53 -4.43
N ASP A 112 -8.67 0.32 -3.40
CA ASP A 112 -9.57 1.33 -2.87
C ASP A 112 -8.87 2.65 -2.54
N LYS A 113 -9.56 3.75 -2.86
CA LYS A 113 -9.27 5.05 -2.29
C LYS A 113 -9.98 5.19 -0.95
N ILE A 114 -9.20 5.18 0.14
CA ILE A 114 -9.77 5.38 1.48
C ILE A 114 -10.19 6.84 1.66
N LYS A 115 -11.48 7.03 1.91
CA LYS A 115 -12.07 8.34 2.20
C LYS A 115 -11.75 8.72 3.63
N GLY A 116 -11.32 9.95 3.83
CA GLY A 116 -11.05 10.50 5.15
C GLY A 116 -9.85 11.42 5.16
N MET A 117 -9.37 11.69 6.37
CA MET A 117 -8.22 12.55 6.61
C MET A 117 -7.27 11.81 7.58
N PRO A 118 -5.95 11.82 7.33
CA PRO A 118 -5.00 11.28 8.28
C PRO A 118 -5.17 11.96 9.63
N ALA A 119 -5.25 11.17 10.71
CA ALA A 119 -5.42 11.71 12.06
C ALA A 119 -4.30 12.70 12.44
N SER A 120 -3.09 12.49 11.92
CA SER A 120 -1.94 13.38 12.12
C SER A 120 -2.12 14.78 11.53
N TYR A 121 -2.99 14.95 10.53
CA TYR A 121 -3.17 16.23 9.85
C TYR A 121 -3.82 17.28 10.76
N ASP A 122 -4.76 16.87 11.62
CA ASP A 122 -5.53 17.77 12.48
C ASP A 122 -5.46 17.39 13.96
N TRP A 123 -4.50 16.53 14.33
CA TRP A 123 -4.45 15.90 15.64
C TRP A 123 -4.58 16.90 16.79
N ASP A 124 -3.83 18.00 16.76
CA ASP A 124 -3.81 18.97 17.85
C ASP A 124 -5.17 19.65 18.08
N ASN A 125 -5.94 19.85 17.00
CA ASN A 125 -7.27 20.48 17.05
C ASN A 125 -8.40 19.50 17.38
N LEU A 126 -8.16 18.19 17.31
CA LEU A 126 -9.17 17.20 17.70
C LEU A 126 -9.49 17.29 19.19
N SER A 127 -10.77 17.14 19.54
CA SER A 127 -11.21 17.07 20.93
C SER A 127 -10.60 15.87 21.66
N GLU A 128 -10.47 15.97 22.98
CA GLU A 128 -9.94 14.89 23.80
C GLU A 128 -10.76 13.59 23.65
N GLU A 129 -12.09 13.70 23.50
CA GLU A 129 -12.99 12.57 23.28
C GLU A 129 -12.71 11.85 21.94
N VAL A 130 -12.48 12.62 20.87
CA VAL A 130 -12.10 12.06 19.56
C VAL A 130 -10.72 11.40 19.64
N LYS A 131 -9.74 12.05 20.28
CA LYS A 131 -8.40 11.47 20.49
C LYS A 131 -8.46 10.14 21.24
N LYS A 132 -9.24 10.07 22.33
CA LYS A 132 -9.47 8.83 23.10
C LYS A 132 -10.09 7.74 22.23
N THR A 133 -11.05 8.10 21.37
CA THR A 133 -11.70 7.17 20.44
C THR A 133 -10.70 6.62 19.43
N VAL A 134 -9.90 7.48 18.80
CA VAL A 134 -8.88 7.07 17.81
C VAL A 134 -7.83 6.15 18.46
N VAL A 135 -7.30 6.52 19.63
CA VAL A 135 -6.32 5.69 20.36
C VAL A 135 -6.92 4.33 20.72
N SER A 136 -8.17 4.31 21.20
CA SER A 136 -8.86 3.06 21.55
C SER A 136 -9.06 2.17 20.33
N GLN A 137 -9.46 2.75 19.20
CA GLN A 137 -9.64 2.01 17.94
C GLN A 137 -8.33 1.41 17.43
N VAL A 138 -7.25 2.19 17.44
CA VAL A 138 -5.90 1.70 17.06
C VAL A 138 -5.45 0.57 17.99
N ALA A 139 -5.70 0.68 19.31
CA ALA A 139 -5.39 -0.38 20.25
C ALA A 139 -6.18 -1.67 19.95
N CYS A 140 -7.47 -1.57 19.60
CA CYS A 140 -8.27 -2.73 19.18
C CYS A 140 -7.68 -3.39 17.92
N TYR A 141 -7.28 -2.60 16.91
CA TYR A 141 -6.64 -3.15 15.72
C TYR A 141 -5.31 -3.85 16.02
N PHE A 142 -4.50 -3.31 16.94
CA PHE A 142 -3.29 -4.02 17.39
C PHE A 142 -3.61 -5.35 18.07
N LEU A 143 -4.64 -5.41 18.91
CA LEU A 143 -5.06 -6.66 19.55
C LEU A 143 -5.50 -7.70 18.51
N GLU A 144 -6.26 -7.29 17.49
CA GLU A 144 -6.65 -8.18 16.39
C GLU A 144 -5.43 -8.66 15.60
N MET A 145 -4.49 -7.78 15.23
CA MET A 145 -3.26 -8.19 14.55
C MET A 145 -2.39 -9.14 15.39
N PHE A 146 -2.26 -8.89 16.70
CA PHE A 146 -1.50 -9.77 17.59
C PHE A 146 -2.18 -11.12 17.86
N SER A 147 -3.48 -11.23 17.58
CA SER A 147 -4.17 -12.52 17.62
C SER A 147 -3.80 -13.43 16.46
N LEU A 148 -3.23 -12.87 15.37
CA LEU A 148 -2.70 -13.64 14.25
C LEU A 148 -1.36 -14.26 14.67
N GLN A 149 -1.41 -15.55 14.99
CA GLN A 149 -0.24 -16.31 15.42
C GLN A 149 0.38 -17.07 14.26
N PHE A 150 1.71 -17.13 14.27
CA PHE A 150 2.52 -17.77 13.23
C PHE A 150 3.44 -18.82 13.85
N GLU A 151 3.60 -19.97 13.19
CA GLU A 151 4.49 -21.04 13.67
C GLU A 151 5.98 -20.70 13.49
N SER A 152 6.30 -19.71 12.64
CA SER A 152 7.66 -19.28 12.34
C SER A 152 7.74 -17.80 12.02
N SER A 153 8.93 -17.21 12.12
CA SER A 153 9.19 -15.85 11.66
C SER A 153 9.61 -15.83 10.19
N GLY A 154 9.09 -14.88 9.41
CA GLY A 154 9.41 -14.77 8.00
C GLY A 154 8.56 -13.71 7.29
N SER A 155 8.59 -13.73 5.96
CA SER A 155 7.76 -12.87 5.13
C SER A 155 6.50 -13.61 4.67
N LEU A 156 5.39 -12.89 4.49
CA LEU A 156 4.10 -13.46 4.11
C LEU A 156 3.93 -13.53 2.60
N TYR A 157 3.61 -14.72 2.09
CA TYR A 157 3.36 -14.96 0.68
C TYR A 157 1.98 -15.56 0.48
N LEU A 158 1.33 -15.21 -0.63
CA LEU A 158 0.13 -15.91 -1.08
C LEU A 158 0.49 -17.34 -1.50
N SER A 159 -0.26 -18.32 -1.02
CA SER A 159 -0.17 -19.68 -1.55
C SER A 159 -0.72 -19.71 -2.98
N PRO A 160 0.05 -20.21 -3.97
CA PRO A 160 -0.46 -20.34 -5.34
C PRO A 160 -1.51 -21.44 -5.49
N LEU A 161 -1.64 -22.32 -4.50
CA LEU A 161 -2.48 -23.53 -4.55
C LEU A 161 -3.68 -23.47 -3.60
N SER A 162 -3.77 -22.45 -2.75
CA SER A 162 -4.83 -22.35 -1.74
C SER A 162 -5.04 -20.89 -1.31
N PRO A 163 -6.18 -20.54 -0.71
CA PRO A 163 -6.38 -19.21 -0.11
C PRO A 163 -5.58 -19.02 1.20
N GLN A 164 -4.58 -19.87 1.45
CA GLN A 164 -3.75 -19.83 2.64
C GLN A 164 -2.54 -18.92 2.43
N PHE A 165 -1.94 -18.49 3.53
CA PHE A 165 -0.74 -17.67 3.54
C PHE A 165 0.44 -18.52 3.99
N LEU A 166 1.57 -18.36 3.32
CA LEU A 166 2.79 -19.08 3.61
C LEU A 166 3.80 -18.14 4.23
N ILE A 167 4.52 -18.63 5.22
CA ILE A 167 5.66 -17.91 5.80
C ILE A 167 6.90 -18.39 5.09
N GLY A 168 7.49 -17.50 4.30
CA GLY A 168 8.73 -17.75 3.57
C GLY A 168 9.92 -16.98 4.17
N PRO A 169 11.07 -17.00 3.50
CA PRO A 169 12.27 -16.31 3.98
C PRO A 169 12.05 -14.79 4.05
N ILE A 170 12.80 -14.16 4.97
CA ILE A 170 12.86 -12.71 5.12
C ILE A 170 13.54 -12.11 3.88
N ILE A 171 12.85 -11.21 3.17
CA ILE A 171 13.33 -10.67 1.87
C ILE A 171 14.48 -9.68 2.02
N SER A 172 14.60 -8.98 3.15
CA SER A 172 15.77 -8.11 3.37
C SER A 172 16.11 -7.89 4.85
N THR A 173 17.41 -7.84 5.13
CA THR A 173 17.98 -7.59 6.45
C THR A 173 17.97 -6.12 6.93
N PRO A 174 17.89 -5.06 6.09
CA PRO A 174 17.95 -3.67 6.58
C PRO A 174 16.80 -3.27 7.52
N PHE A 175 15.71 -4.04 7.57
CA PHE A 175 14.55 -3.74 8.41
C PHE A 175 14.54 -4.46 9.77
N TYR A 176 15.63 -5.16 10.13
CA TYR A 176 15.80 -5.83 11.44
C TYR A 176 16.82 -5.16 12.37
N CYS A 177 17.08 -3.85 12.24
CA CYS A 177 17.85 -3.12 13.25
C CYS A 177 16.94 -2.57 14.36
N ALA A 178 16.34 -3.48 15.13
CA ALA A 178 15.96 -3.22 16.52
C ALA A 178 16.53 -4.38 17.35
N LEU A 179 17.49 -4.08 18.22
CA LEU A 179 18.21 -4.99 19.14
C LEU A 179 19.50 -5.67 18.63
N ALA A 180 20.33 -4.96 17.86
CA ALA A 180 21.77 -5.24 17.83
C ALA A 180 22.57 -4.04 18.37
N SER A 181 22.18 -3.56 19.54
CA SER A 181 23.07 -2.84 20.43
C SER A 181 23.30 -3.73 21.65
N VAL A 182 24.44 -4.45 21.66
CA VAL A 182 25.40 -4.59 22.77
C VAL A 182 26.41 -5.68 22.37
N ASN A 183 27.58 -5.26 21.89
CA ASN A 183 28.89 -5.75 22.33
C ASN A 183 29.98 -5.19 21.42
N THR A 184 30.55 -4.05 21.82
CA THR A 184 31.99 -3.85 22.15
C THR A 184 32.16 -2.47 22.72
#